data_AF-A0A645EZL0-F1
#
_entry.id   AF-A0A645EZL0-F1
#
_cell.length_a   1.000
_cell.length_b   1.000
_cell.length_c   1.000
_cell.angle_alpha   90.00
_cell.angle_beta   90.00
_cell.angle_gamma   90.00
#
_symmetry.space_group_name_H-M   'P 1'
#
loop_
_entity.id
_entity.type
_entity.pdbx_description
1 polymer ?
#
loop_
_entity_poly.entity_id
_entity_poly.type
_entity_poly.pdbx_seq_one_letter_code
_entity_poly.pdbx_strand_id
1 'polypeptide(L)'
;MPGAGQIAARVPTASEKADMEFGFKMAKQIGGLDIGQTVVVKNLAVMAVEAIEGTDACIIRGGELGRGDIVVAKVAKPNQDLRFDVPSVGPDTLAAMIKAKAKALVIEAGATLLIDKANVIKMADESGIAIIAM
;
A
#
# COMPACT_ATOMS: atom_id res chain seq x y z
N MET A 1 8.02 12.01 -5.57
CA MET A 1 7.86 11.18 -4.35
C MET A 1 7.24 12.05 -3.26
N PRO A 2 6.26 11.54 -2.49
CA PRO A 2 5.66 12.31 -1.40
C PRO A 2 6.61 12.37 -0.19
N GLY A 3 6.58 13.49 0.54
CA GLY A 3 7.16 13.56 1.89
C GLY A 3 6.29 12.82 2.90
N ALA A 4 6.81 12.62 4.11
CA ALA A 4 6.07 11.95 5.18
C ALA A 4 4.79 12.72 5.55
N GLY A 5 3.74 11.99 5.88
CA GLY A 5 2.46 12.51 6.30
C GLY A 5 1.28 12.04 5.47
N GLN A 6 0.16 12.70 5.68
CA GLN A 6 -1.11 12.38 5.04
C GLN A 6 -1.16 12.90 3.61
N ILE A 7 -1.64 12.06 2.69
CA ILE A 7 -1.70 12.36 1.26
C ILE A 7 -3.14 12.59 0.77
N ALA A 8 -4.08 11.74 1.21
CA ALA A 8 -5.50 11.85 0.90
C ALA A 8 -6.27 12.53 2.06
N ALA A 9 -7.46 13.07 1.81
CA ALA A 9 -8.23 13.82 2.81
C ALA A 9 -8.70 12.94 3.99
N ARG A 10 -8.97 11.65 3.74
CA ARG A 10 -9.40 10.72 4.80
C ARG A 10 -8.26 10.43 5.79
N VAL A 11 -8.53 10.68 7.06
CA VAL A 11 -7.65 10.31 8.18
C VAL A 11 -7.91 8.84 8.54
N PRO A 12 -6.87 7.99 8.66
CA PRO A 12 -7.05 6.61 9.08
C PRO A 12 -7.45 6.51 10.56
N THR A 13 -8.25 5.49 10.89
CA THR A 13 -8.61 5.17 12.28
C THR A 13 -7.41 4.65 13.06
N ALA A 14 -7.55 4.52 14.40
CA ALA A 14 -6.48 3.95 15.23
C ALA A 14 -6.14 2.49 14.84
N SER A 15 -7.15 1.68 14.49
CA SER A 15 -6.92 0.30 14.05
C SER A 15 -6.25 0.24 12.68
N GLU A 16 -6.66 1.11 11.74
CA GLU A 16 -6.01 1.21 10.43
C GLU A 16 -4.56 1.67 10.54
N LYS A 17 -4.26 2.62 11.44
CA LYS A 17 -2.87 3.04 11.71
C LYS A 17 -2.03 1.89 12.26
N ALA A 18 -2.57 1.09 13.19
CA ALA A 18 -1.87 -0.08 13.71
C ALA A 18 -1.59 -1.11 12.60
N ASP A 19 -2.55 -1.35 11.71
CA ASP A 19 -2.38 -2.21 10.54
C ASP A 19 -1.37 -1.63 9.53
N MET A 20 -1.34 -0.31 9.34
CA MET A 20 -0.35 0.36 8.49
C MET A 20 1.06 0.14 9.05
N GLU A 21 1.28 0.42 10.34
CA GLU A 21 2.59 0.25 10.99
C GLU A 21 3.07 -1.21 10.94
N PHE A 22 2.17 -2.15 11.26
CA PHE A 22 2.46 -3.58 11.18
C PHE A 22 2.75 -4.03 9.75
N GLY A 23 1.91 -3.65 8.79
CA GLY A 23 2.07 -3.98 7.38
C GLY A 23 3.35 -3.40 6.80
N PHE A 24 3.70 -2.16 7.14
CA PHE A 24 4.93 -1.52 6.70
C PHE A 24 6.17 -2.29 7.18
N LYS A 25 6.17 -2.70 8.46
CA LYS A 25 7.24 -3.55 9.01
C LYS A 25 7.34 -4.87 8.26
N MET A 26 6.22 -5.55 7.99
CA MET A 26 6.21 -6.82 7.27
C MET A 26 6.68 -6.67 5.81
N ALA A 27 6.22 -5.62 5.13
CA ALA A 27 6.64 -5.29 3.76
C ALA A 27 8.16 -5.06 3.68
N LYS A 28 8.76 -4.43 4.69
CA LYS A 28 10.22 -4.28 4.78
C LYS A 28 10.95 -5.62 4.94
N GLN A 29 10.41 -6.55 5.74
CA GLN A 29 11.01 -7.88 5.91
C GLN A 29 11.00 -8.67 4.60
N ILE A 30 9.85 -8.75 3.93
CA ILE A 30 9.75 -9.50 2.65
C ILE A 30 10.57 -8.87 1.53
N GLY A 31 10.71 -7.54 1.53
CA GLY A 31 11.55 -6.81 0.58
C GLY A 31 13.03 -7.07 0.82
N GLY A 32 13.45 -7.27 2.08
CA GLY A 32 14.80 -7.70 2.43
C GLY A 32 15.12 -9.14 1.98
N LEU A 33 14.10 -9.99 1.80
CA LEU A 33 14.22 -11.33 1.24
C LEU A 33 14.08 -11.37 -0.28
N ASP A 34 13.90 -10.22 -0.93
CA ASP A 34 13.66 -10.07 -2.36
C ASP A 34 12.42 -10.79 -2.91
N ILE A 35 11.45 -11.13 -2.05
CA ILE A 35 10.22 -11.84 -2.45
C ILE A 35 9.25 -10.89 -3.16
N GLY A 36 9.03 -9.72 -2.56
CA GLY A 36 8.07 -8.72 -3.02
C GLY A 36 8.15 -7.48 -2.15
N GLN A 37 7.25 -6.53 -2.36
CA GLN A 37 7.34 -5.22 -1.70
C GLN A 37 5.99 -4.72 -1.16
N THR A 38 4.95 -5.54 -1.24
CA THR A 38 3.59 -5.21 -0.80
C THR A 38 3.05 -6.30 0.13
N VAL A 39 2.38 -5.87 1.19
CA VAL A 39 1.66 -6.74 2.13
C VAL A 39 0.25 -6.20 2.32
N VAL A 40 -0.73 -7.09 2.39
CA VAL A 40 -2.12 -6.77 2.76
C VAL A 40 -2.38 -7.28 4.17
N VAL A 41 -2.92 -6.42 5.02
CA VAL A 41 -3.16 -6.67 6.45
C VAL A 41 -4.61 -6.38 6.81
N LYS A 42 -5.12 -7.12 7.79
CA LYS A 42 -6.36 -6.78 8.50
C LYS A 42 -6.26 -7.23 9.95
N ASN A 43 -6.52 -6.34 10.90
CA ASN A 43 -6.50 -6.65 12.34
C ASN A 43 -5.18 -7.32 12.77
N LEU A 44 -4.05 -6.77 12.32
CA LEU A 44 -2.69 -7.26 12.57
C LEU A 44 -2.40 -8.68 12.05
N ALA A 45 -3.23 -9.19 11.15
CA ALA A 45 -3.00 -10.45 10.45
C ALA A 45 -2.66 -10.19 8.98
N VAL A 46 -1.64 -10.88 8.47
CA VAL A 46 -1.25 -10.82 7.05
C VAL A 46 -2.23 -11.64 6.22
N MET A 47 -2.96 -10.97 5.32
CA MET A 47 -3.90 -11.60 4.39
C MET A 47 -3.17 -12.06 3.11
N ALA A 48 -2.26 -11.23 2.61
CA ALA A 48 -1.49 -11.53 1.42
C ALA A 48 -0.10 -10.88 1.48
N VAL A 49 0.88 -11.57 0.90
CA VAL A 49 2.24 -11.11 0.66
C VAL A 49 2.44 -11.15 -0.85
N GLU A 50 2.89 -10.05 -1.44
CA GLU A 50 3.23 -9.98 -2.86
C GLU A 50 4.45 -10.86 -3.15
N ALA A 51 4.39 -11.59 -4.26
CA ALA A 51 5.54 -12.22 -4.87
C ALA A 51 5.53 -11.94 -6.38
N ILE A 52 5.67 -12.96 -7.22
CA ILE A 52 5.78 -12.83 -8.68
C ILE A 52 4.48 -12.36 -9.35
N GLU A 53 3.33 -12.47 -8.68
CA GLU A 53 2.04 -12.09 -9.24
C GLU A 53 1.85 -10.58 -9.38
N GLY A 54 2.68 -9.78 -8.70
CA GLY A 54 2.61 -8.33 -8.71
C GLY A 54 1.58 -7.72 -7.74
N THR A 55 1.69 -6.41 -7.58
CA THR A 55 1.02 -5.64 -6.52
C THR A 55 -0.51 -5.73 -6.61
N ASP A 56 -1.07 -5.51 -7.80
CA ASP A 56 -2.52 -5.42 -7.95
C ASP A 56 -3.20 -6.78 -7.72
N ALA A 57 -2.61 -7.87 -8.24
CA ALA A 57 -3.10 -9.22 -7.99
C ALA A 57 -3.01 -9.60 -6.51
N CYS A 58 -1.93 -9.21 -5.82
CA CYS A 58 -1.80 -9.38 -4.38
C CYS A 58 -2.89 -8.62 -3.61
N ILE A 59 -3.21 -7.38 -3.99
CA ILE A 59 -4.26 -6.57 -3.35
C ILE A 59 -5.63 -7.22 -3.50
N ILE A 60 -5.99 -7.68 -4.71
CA ILE A 60 -7.25 -8.37 -4.96
C ILE A 60 -7.36 -9.63 -4.10
N ARG A 61 -6.33 -10.48 -4.12
CA ARG A 61 -6.27 -11.71 -3.31
C ARG A 61 -6.38 -11.40 -1.81
N GLY A 62 -5.69 -10.38 -1.33
CA GLY A 62 -5.77 -9.93 0.06
C GLY A 62 -7.18 -9.43 0.45
N GLY A 63 -7.87 -8.73 -0.45
CA GLY A 63 -9.25 -8.30 -0.26
C GLY A 63 -10.24 -9.45 -0.19
N GLU A 64 -10.06 -10.49 -1.02
CA GLU A 64 -10.87 -11.71 -1.01
C GLU A 64 -10.70 -12.47 0.32
N LEU A 65 -9.46 -12.68 0.77
CA LEU A 65 -9.15 -13.37 2.02
C LEU A 65 -9.59 -12.56 3.25
N GLY A 66 -9.37 -11.25 3.24
CA GLY A 66 -9.74 -10.33 4.31
C GLY A 66 -11.22 -9.96 4.34
N ARG A 67 -11.98 -10.28 3.28
CA ARG A 67 -13.38 -9.87 3.07
C ARG A 67 -13.56 -8.35 3.12
N GLY A 68 -12.64 -7.61 2.48
CA GLY A 68 -12.60 -6.14 2.51
C GLY A 68 -12.12 -5.56 3.84
N ASP A 69 -12.21 -4.25 4.00
CA ASP A 69 -11.69 -3.49 5.15
C ASP A 69 -10.21 -3.77 5.45
N ILE A 70 -9.44 -3.98 4.39
CA ILE A 70 -8.01 -4.28 4.45
C ILE A 70 -7.17 -3.00 4.41
N VAL A 71 -5.95 -3.10 4.91
CA VAL A 71 -4.88 -2.13 4.77
C VAL A 71 -3.80 -2.68 3.85
N VAL A 72 -3.35 -1.87 2.91
CA VAL A 72 -2.27 -2.20 1.98
C VAL A 72 -1.02 -1.44 2.42
N ALA A 73 0.10 -2.14 2.56
CA ALA A 73 1.40 -1.56 2.83
C ALA A 73 2.35 -1.86 1.68
N LYS A 74 2.95 -0.82 1.08
CA LYS A 74 3.94 -0.96 0.02
C LYS A 74 5.19 -0.17 0.38
N VAL A 75 6.37 -0.75 0.22
CA VAL A 75 7.64 -0.13 0.60
C VAL A 75 8.64 -0.22 -0.55
N ALA A 76 9.71 0.55 -0.50
CA ALA A 76 10.89 0.25 -1.30
C ALA A 76 11.66 -0.91 -0.68
N LYS A 77 12.13 -1.86 -1.50
CA LYS A 77 13.04 -2.90 -1.03
C LYS A 77 14.34 -2.24 -0.52
N PRO A 78 14.97 -2.74 0.56
CA PRO A 78 16.16 -2.11 1.13
C PRO A 78 17.34 -1.97 0.15
N ASN A 79 17.49 -2.91 -0.78
CA ASN A 79 18.56 -2.94 -1.79
C ASN A 79 18.08 -2.51 -3.19
N GLN A 80 16.95 -1.80 -3.25
CA GLN A 80 16.36 -1.32 -4.50
C GLN A 80 17.27 -0.26 -5.14
N ASP A 81 17.79 -0.52 -6.34
CA ASP A 81 18.47 0.53 -7.12
C ASP A 81 17.43 1.42 -7.79
N LEU A 82 17.17 2.57 -7.17
CA LEU A 82 16.18 3.55 -7.63
C LEU A 82 16.48 4.14 -9.01
N ARG A 83 17.68 3.93 -9.59
CA ARG A 83 17.98 4.35 -10.96
C ARG A 83 17.32 3.45 -12.00
N PHE A 84 17.05 2.20 -11.64
CA PHE A 84 16.53 1.19 -12.55
C PHE A 84 15.09 0.80 -12.23
N ASP A 85 14.71 0.79 -10.95
CA ASP A 85 13.37 0.39 -10.54
C ASP A 85 12.91 1.20 -9.32
N VAL A 86 12.01 2.15 -9.57
CA VAL A 86 11.40 3.00 -8.54
C VAL A 86 10.04 2.40 -8.16
N PRO A 87 9.84 2.00 -6.89
CA PRO A 87 8.53 1.54 -6.41
C PRO A 87 7.47 2.60 -6.68
N SER A 88 6.34 2.19 -7.25
CA SER A 88 5.30 3.13 -7.66
C SER A 88 3.90 2.69 -7.23
N VAL A 89 3.04 3.69 -7.03
CA VAL A 89 1.59 3.54 -6.85
C VAL A 89 0.93 4.49 -7.82
N GLY A 90 -0.04 3.98 -8.59
CA GLY A 90 -0.79 4.76 -9.56
C GLY A 90 -2.29 4.49 -9.52
N PRO A 91 -3.04 5.03 -10.49
CA PRO A 91 -4.49 4.82 -10.60
C PRO A 91 -4.91 3.34 -10.64
N ASP A 92 -4.13 2.49 -11.30
CA ASP A 92 -4.43 1.04 -11.39
C ASP A 92 -4.36 0.35 -10.02
N THR A 93 -3.35 0.68 -9.22
CA THR A 93 -3.24 0.19 -7.84
C THR A 93 -4.42 0.66 -6.99
N LEU A 94 -4.84 1.92 -7.15
CA LEU A 94 -6.03 2.42 -6.45
C LEU A 94 -7.31 1.74 -6.94
N ALA A 95 -7.45 1.45 -8.23
CA ALA A 95 -8.57 0.69 -8.77
C ALA A 95 -8.61 -0.74 -8.19
N ALA A 96 -7.46 -1.40 -8.06
CA ALA A 96 -7.34 -2.69 -7.38
C ALA A 96 -7.76 -2.61 -5.91
N MET A 97 -7.31 -1.57 -5.19
CA MET A 97 -7.71 -1.33 -3.80
C MET A 97 -9.21 -1.13 -3.64
N ILE A 98 -9.84 -0.36 -4.53
CA ILE A 98 -11.29 -0.13 -4.53
C ILE A 98 -12.03 -1.45 -4.75
N LYS A 99 -11.62 -2.25 -5.75
CA LYS A 99 -12.21 -3.57 -6.02
C LYS A 99 -12.03 -4.52 -4.83
N ALA A 100 -10.89 -4.46 -4.14
CA ALA A 100 -10.58 -5.21 -2.93
C ALA A 100 -11.27 -4.68 -1.66
N LYS A 101 -12.03 -3.58 -1.75
CA LYS A 101 -12.66 -2.89 -0.61
C LYS A 101 -11.65 -2.50 0.49
N ALA A 102 -10.46 -2.06 0.08
CA ALA A 102 -9.45 -1.56 1.01
C ALA A 102 -9.88 -0.23 1.66
N LYS A 103 -9.33 0.07 2.84
CA LYS A 103 -9.59 1.30 3.58
C LYS A 103 -8.38 2.22 3.68
N ALA A 104 -7.19 1.67 3.50
CA ALA A 104 -5.97 2.38 3.79
C ALA A 104 -4.81 1.87 2.94
N LEU A 105 -3.98 2.81 2.50
CA LEU A 105 -2.68 2.60 1.88
C LEU A 105 -1.62 3.28 2.74
N VAL A 106 -0.55 2.55 3.07
CA VAL A 106 0.69 3.12 3.55
C VAL A 106 1.81 2.88 2.56
N ILE A 107 2.55 3.94 2.25
CA ILE A 107 3.72 3.93 1.38
C ILE A 107 4.93 4.53 2.08
N GLU A 108 6.12 4.29 1.53
CA GLU A 108 7.35 4.86 2.06
C GLU A 108 7.60 6.28 1.53
N ALA A 109 7.75 7.21 2.45
CA ALA A 109 8.08 8.60 2.21
C ALA A 109 9.43 8.73 1.50
N GLY A 110 9.49 9.56 0.47
CA GLY A 110 10.72 9.81 -0.28
C GLY A 110 11.24 8.62 -1.11
N ALA A 111 10.58 7.47 -1.08
CA ALA A 111 11.02 6.26 -1.80
C ALA A 111 9.97 5.69 -2.77
N THR A 112 8.69 6.07 -2.63
CA THR A 112 7.62 5.62 -3.52
C THR A 112 7.18 6.73 -4.48
N LEU A 113 7.10 6.44 -5.77
CA LEU A 113 6.56 7.34 -6.79
C LEU A 113 5.03 7.24 -6.85
N LEU A 114 4.33 8.36 -6.67
CA LEU A 114 2.91 8.45 -6.96
C LEU A 114 2.72 8.88 -8.42
N ILE A 115 2.32 7.94 -9.26
CA ILE A 115 1.98 8.18 -10.66
C ILE A 115 0.62 8.87 -10.70
N ASP A 116 0.51 9.96 -11.45
CA ASP A 116 -0.71 10.77 -11.55
C ASP A 116 -1.30 11.09 -10.15
N LYS A 117 -0.47 11.74 -9.33
CA LYS A 117 -0.79 12.06 -7.93
C LYS A 117 -2.17 12.72 -7.76
N ALA A 118 -2.55 13.61 -8.67
CA ALA A 118 -3.85 14.31 -8.59
C ALA A 118 -5.02 13.33 -8.73
N ASN A 119 -4.94 12.41 -9.69
CA ASN A 119 -5.96 11.40 -9.90
C ASN A 119 -5.99 10.37 -8.75
N VAL A 120 -4.82 9.93 -8.27
CA VAL A 120 -4.72 9.03 -7.11
C VAL A 120 -5.41 9.62 -5.87
N ILE A 121 -5.14 10.90 -5.55
CA ILE A 121 -5.77 11.57 -4.41
C ILE A 121 -7.28 11.65 -4.62
N LYS A 122 -7.72 12.08 -5.81
CA LYS A 122 -9.15 12.15 -6.13
C LYS A 122 -9.86 10.80 -5.96
N MET A 123 -9.31 9.73 -6.53
CA MET A 123 -9.87 8.37 -6.42
C MET A 123 -9.93 7.90 -4.96
N ALA A 124 -8.89 8.19 -4.18
CA ALA A 124 -8.82 7.83 -2.78
C ALA A 124 -9.89 8.57 -1.96
N ASP A 125 -10.05 9.87 -2.19
CA ASP A 125 -11.04 10.69 -1.50
C ASP A 125 -12.48 10.26 -1.85
N GLU A 126 -12.78 10.03 -3.13
CA GLU A 126 -14.09 9.55 -3.60
C GLU A 126 -14.43 8.15 -3.07
N SER A 127 -13.42 7.30 -2.87
CA SER A 127 -13.60 5.92 -2.42
C SER A 127 -13.46 5.75 -0.90
N GLY A 128 -13.13 6.81 -0.17
CA GLY A 128 -12.89 6.75 1.27
C GLY A 128 -11.67 5.89 1.65
N ILE A 129 -10.59 5.95 0.87
CA ILE A 129 -9.31 5.31 1.16
C ILE A 129 -8.37 6.35 1.77
N ALA A 130 -7.82 6.05 2.95
CA ALA A 130 -6.76 6.86 3.55
C ALA A 130 -5.42 6.54 2.87
N ILE A 131 -4.58 7.54 2.63
CA ILE A 131 -3.21 7.35 2.14
C ILE A 131 -2.23 8.10 3.04
N ILE A 132 -1.25 7.37 3.58
CA ILE A 132 -0.15 7.91 4.40
C ILE A 132 1.19 7.55 3.74
N ALA A 133 2.10 8.51 3.69
CA ALA A 133 3.52 8.26 3.51
C ALA A 133 4.22 8.26 4.88
N MET A 134 4.93 7.17 5.19
CA MET A 134 5.71 7.00 6.42
C MET A 134 7.21 7.07 6.15
#